data_AF-A0A1I4SIZ0-F1
#
_entry.id   AF-A0A1I4SIZ0-F1
#
_cell.length_a   1.000
_cell.length_b   1.000
_cell.length_c   1.000
_cell.angle_alpha   90.00
_cell.angle_beta   90.00
_cell.angle_gamma   90.00
#
_symmetry.space_group_name_H-M   'P 1'
#
loop_
_entity.id
_entity.type
_entity.pdbx_description
1 polymer ?
#
loop_
_entity_poly.entity_id
_entity_poly.type
_entity_poly.pdbx_seq_one_letter_code
_entity_poly.pdbx_strand_id
1 'polypeptide(L)'
;MLTNLYWRQRFADGRGSFVIGHIDPYDYVIVNSLASPWTAFTNLEFEQQATFAGPGQGFGAAIQWRLNSNWAILAGIANANADASDPWQATKKLLQTGKTFKHVAIGWSPDWDDRSDQLVHLTLWQVDERTDAAVPSGHGVSFAASGRFDAWRPFFRAGYADNGGTSLERAISFGTGYDARGGKDLAGIGFAWGKAPASTRDQYTVEAFYRYEGNRPVVTAIDQAAWA
;
A
#
# COMPACT_ATOMS: atom_id res chain seq x y z
N MET A 1 3.94 12.37 17.46
CA MET A 1 3.89 11.20 16.58
C MET A 1 5.19 11.14 15.80
N LEU A 2 5.90 10.01 15.87
CA LEU A 2 7.09 9.76 15.04
C LEU A 2 6.61 9.09 13.76
N THR A 3 6.80 9.72 12.60
CA THR A 3 6.33 9.18 11.33
C THR A 3 7.42 8.38 10.63
N ASN A 4 8.64 8.92 10.56
CA ASN A 4 9.75 8.29 9.87
C ASN A 4 11.09 8.56 10.57
N LEU A 5 11.80 7.49 10.93
CA LEU A 5 13.18 7.55 11.41
C LEU A 5 13.86 6.22 11.12
N TYR A 6 14.51 6.11 9.97
CA TYR A 6 15.17 4.90 9.55
C TYR A 6 16.51 5.20 8.88
N TRP A 7 17.41 4.22 8.95
CA TRP A 7 18.57 4.18 8.09
C TRP A 7 18.20 3.47 6.79
N ARG A 8 18.59 4.05 5.65
CA ARG A 8 18.50 3.42 4.34
C ARG A 8 19.90 3.27 3.77
N GLN A 9 20.20 2.09 3.23
CA GLN A 9 21.46 1.83 2.56
C GLN A 9 21.20 1.15 1.22
N ARG A 10 21.81 1.69 0.16
CA ARG A 10 21.94 1.01 -1.14
C ARG A 10 23.29 0.32 -1.21
N PHE A 11 23.34 -0.84 -1.84
CA PHE A 11 24.55 -1.65 -1.99
C PHE A 11 24.51 -2.43 -3.29
N ALA A 12 25.63 -3.07 -3.65
CA ALA A 12 25.79 -3.80 -4.92
C ALA A 12 25.37 -2.93 -6.12
N ASP A 13 25.93 -1.72 -6.22
CA ASP A 13 25.65 -0.75 -7.30
C ASP A 13 24.16 -0.43 -7.46
N GLY A 14 23.43 -0.35 -6.35
CA GLY A 14 21.99 -0.07 -6.34
C GLY A 14 21.12 -1.27 -6.74
N ARG A 15 21.68 -2.48 -6.84
CA ARG A 15 20.91 -3.72 -6.99
C ARG A 15 20.17 -4.08 -5.70
N GLY A 16 20.77 -3.80 -4.55
CA GLY A 16 20.20 -4.00 -3.23
C GLY A 16 19.91 -2.69 -2.51
N SER A 17 18.82 -2.65 -1.76
CA SER A 17 18.55 -1.58 -0.80
C SER A 17 17.87 -2.17 0.43
N PHE A 18 18.22 -1.69 1.62
CA PHE A 18 17.46 -2.00 2.83
C PHE A 18 17.10 -0.73 3.61
N VAL A 19 16.10 -0.87 4.45
CA VAL A 19 15.71 0.09 5.48
C VAL A 19 15.64 -0.61 6.83
N ILE A 20 16.02 0.08 7.90
CA ILE A 20 15.84 -0.37 9.28
C ILE A 20 15.60 0.82 10.21
N GLY A 21 14.62 0.71 11.10
CA GLY A 21 14.24 1.76 12.03
C GLY A 21 12.74 1.87 12.16
N HIS A 22 12.24 3.08 12.40
CA HIS A 22 10.82 3.40 12.40
C HIS A 22 10.34 3.61 10.97
N ILE A 23 9.64 2.63 10.42
CA ILE A 23 9.21 2.50 9.03
C ILE A 23 7.69 2.34 8.94
N ASP A 24 7.14 2.62 7.77
CA ASP A 24 5.77 2.30 7.39
C ASP A 24 5.77 1.24 6.26
N PRO A 25 5.22 0.03 6.45
CA PRO A 25 5.09 -0.96 5.39
C PRO A 25 4.35 -0.46 4.15
N TYR A 26 3.41 0.46 4.30
CA TYR A 26 2.64 1.03 3.17
C TYR A 26 3.49 1.96 2.29
N ASP A 27 4.62 2.47 2.78
CA ASP A 27 5.51 3.36 2.00
C ASP A 27 6.25 2.64 0.86
N TYR A 28 6.34 1.31 0.91
CA TYR A 28 7.17 0.54 -0.02
C TYR A 28 6.54 -0.78 -0.51
N VAL A 29 5.42 -1.21 0.07
CA VAL A 29 4.63 -2.35 -0.41
C VAL A 29 3.42 -1.83 -1.20
N ILE A 30 3.14 -2.43 -2.37
CA ILE A 30 1.92 -2.13 -3.17
C ILE A 30 1.78 -0.63 -3.54
N VAL A 31 2.91 0.03 -3.80
CA VAL A 31 2.94 1.46 -4.15
C VAL A 31 2.28 1.75 -5.51
N ASN A 32 1.54 2.84 -5.60
CA ASN A 32 0.93 3.35 -6.82
C ASN A 32 0.99 4.89 -6.76
N SER A 33 1.31 5.52 -7.87
CA SER A 33 1.34 6.97 -8.00
C SER A 33 -0.03 7.66 -7.88
N LEU A 34 -1.12 6.93 -8.14
CA LEU A 34 -2.50 7.41 -8.02
C LEU A 34 -3.07 7.23 -6.61
N ALA A 35 -2.31 6.61 -5.70
CA ALA A 35 -2.64 6.53 -4.28
C ALA A 35 -2.11 7.77 -3.54
N SER A 36 -2.82 8.90 -3.65
CA SER A 36 -2.44 10.13 -2.97
C SER A 36 -3.65 11.03 -2.71
N PRO A 37 -4.02 11.26 -1.44
CA PRO A 37 -5.17 12.11 -1.09
C PRO A 37 -4.98 13.57 -1.50
N TRP A 38 -3.72 13.98 -1.74
CA TRP A 38 -3.38 15.36 -2.05
C TRP A 38 -3.40 15.64 -3.54
N THR A 39 -3.19 14.61 -4.37
CA THR A 39 -2.88 14.79 -5.79
C THR A 39 -3.62 13.87 -6.73
N ALA A 40 -4.34 12.85 -6.24
CA ALA A 40 -5.05 11.84 -7.03
C ALA A 40 -6.33 11.37 -6.31
N PHE A 41 -6.57 10.06 -6.20
CA PHE A 41 -7.73 9.52 -5.48
C PHE A 41 -7.65 9.84 -4.00
N THR A 42 -8.81 10.15 -3.41
CA THR A 42 -8.97 10.53 -1.99
C THR A 42 -9.68 9.47 -1.16
N ASN A 43 -10.40 8.55 -1.80
CA ASN A 43 -11.01 7.43 -1.11
C ASN A 43 -9.94 6.38 -0.77
N LEU A 44 -9.98 5.92 0.49
CA LEU A 44 -9.02 4.99 1.06
C LEU A 44 -8.90 3.66 0.26
N GLU A 45 -9.97 3.19 -0.39
CA GLU A 45 -9.99 1.97 -1.21
C GLU A 45 -9.10 2.07 -2.47
N PHE A 46 -8.83 3.31 -2.93
CA PHE A 46 -7.93 3.59 -4.04
C PHE A 46 -6.55 4.06 -3.58
N GLU A 47 -6.38 4.41 -2.31
CA GLU A 47 -5.07 4.72 -1.74
C GLU A 47 -4.36 3.45 -1.26
N GLN A 48 -5.07 2.64 -0.49
CA GLN A 48 -4.54 1.46 0.17
C GLN A 48 -5.29 0.21 -0.26
N GLN A 49 -4.69 -0.94 0.00
CA GLN A 49 -5.37 -2.21 -0.17
C GLN A 49 -5.93 -2.65 1.19
N ALA A 50 -7.26 -2.58 1.36
CA ALA A 50 -7.94 -2.87 2.63
C ALA A 50 -7.85 -4.35 3.10
N THR A 51 -7.31 -5.23 2.25
CA THR A 51 -6.95 -6.62 2.59
C THR A 51 -5.50 -6.79 3.03
N PHE A 52 -4.69 -5.73 3.10
CA PHE A 52 -3.30 -5.80 3.56
C PHE A 52 -3.23 -5.37 5.04
N ALA A 53 -2.86 -6.30 5.92
CA ALA A 53 -2.80 -6.06 7.37
C ALA A 53 -1.46 -5.44 7.83
N GLY A 54 -0.89 -4.53 7.04
CA GLY A 54 0.31 -3.81 7.44
C GLY A 54 0.06 -3.04 8.74
N PRO A 55 0.95 -3.11 9.74
CA PRO A 55 0.86 -2.20 10.88
C PRO A 55 1.12 -0.75 10.42
N GLY A 56 0.70 0.23 11.23
CA GLY A 56 1.13 1.62 11.05
C GLY A 56 2.63 1.81 11.32
N GLN A 57 3.07 3.06 11.43
CA GLN A 57 4.49 3.38 11.56
C GLN A 57 5.09 2.80 12.85
N GLY A 58 6.18 2.05 12.72
CA GLY A 58 6.77 1.29 13.82
C GLY A 58 8.17 0.77 13.55
N PHE A 59 8.82 0.21 14.58
CA PHE A 59 10.13 -0.40 14.39
C PHE A 59 10.05 -1.63 13.48
N GLY A 60 10.93 -1.69 12.48
CA GLY A 60 10.97 -2.75 11.49
C GLY A 60 12.18 -2.64 10.56
N ALA A 61 12.25 -3.57 9.62
CA ALA A 61 13.25 -3.60 8.57
C ALA A 61 12.66 -4.21 7.29
N ALA A 62 13.15 -3.74 6.14
CA ALA A 62 12.82 -4.33 4.84
C ALA A 62 14.03 -4.28 3.91
N ILE A 63 14.10 -5.23 2.98
CA ILE A 63 15.14 -5.35 1.96
C ILE A 63 14.50 -5.59 0.60
N GLN A 64 14.98 -4.85 -0.40
CA GLN A 64 14.69 -5.08 -1.80
C GLN A 64 15.97 -5.52 -2.51
N TRP A 65 15.84 -6.52 -3.38
CA TRP A 65 16.91 -7.03 -4.21
C TRP A 65 16.45 -7.20 -5.65
N ARG A 66 17.07 -6.47 -6.60
CA ARG A 66 16.81 -6.65 -8.03
C ARG A 66 17.47 -7.96 -8.49
N LEU A 67 16.66 -8.91 -8.96
CA LEU A 67 17.11 -10.18 -9.52
C LEU A 67 17.77 -9.96 -10.89
N ASN A 68 17.22 -9.06 -11.70
CA ASN A 68 17.74 -8.63 -12.99
C ASN A 68 17.24 -7.20 -13.31
N SER A 69 17.25 -6.79 -14.58
CA SER A 69 16.76 -5.48 -15.02
C SER A 69 15.28 -5.24 -14.70
N ASN A 70 14.46 -6.29 -14.59
CA ASN A 70 13.01 -6.17 -14.50
C ASN A 70 12.40 -6.78 -13.25
N TRP A 71 13.00 -7.83 -12.70
CA TRP A 71 12.46 -8.53 -11.53
C TRP A 71 13.16 -8.12 -10.25
N ALA A 72 12.41 -7.98 -9.15
CA ALA A 72 12.95 -7.82 -7.81
C ALA A 72 12.14 -8.60 -6.78
N ILE A 73 12.79 -8.91 -5.66
CA ILE A 73 12.15 -9.42 -4.45
C ILE A 73 12.20 -8.33 -3.40
N LEU A 74 11.12 -8.18 -2.65
CA LEU A 74 11.00 -7.33 -1.48
C LEU A 74 10.57 -8.20 -0.31
N ALA A 75 11.25 -8.11 0.83
CA ALA A 75 10.84 -8.79 2.05
C ALA A 75 11.04 -7.86 3.25
N GLY A 76 10.21 -8.02 4.27
CA GLY A 76 10.30 -7.20 5.46
C GLY A 76 9.60 -7.77 6.67
N ILE A 77 9.95 -7.19 7.81
CA ILE A 77 9.40 -7.50 9.12
C ILE A 77 9.16 -6.18 9.88
N ALA A 78 8.02 -6.06 10.53
CA ALA A 78 7.65 -4.88 11.29
C ALA A 78 6.98 -5.27 12.61
N ASN A 79 6.97 -4.35 13.56
CA ASN A 79 6.24 -4.50 14.81
C ASN A 79 4.74 -4.62 14.55
N ALA A 80 4.11 -5.75 14.89
CA ALA A 80 2.66 -5.90 14.74
C ALA A 80 1.86 -4.94 15.65
N ASN A 81 2.46 -4.53 16.77
CA ASN A 81 1.89 -3.58 17.72
C ASN A 81 2.49 -2.17 17.55
N ALA A 82 2.78 -1.78 16.31
CA ALA A 82 3.29 -0.44 16.03
C ALA A 82 2.35 0.65 16.56
N ASP A 83 2.92 1.66 17.21
CA ASP A 83 2.23 2.86 17.67
C ASP A 83 3.17 4.05 17.48
N ALA A 84 2.83 4.89 16.51
CA ALA A 84 3.59 6.08 16.16
C ALA A 84 3.49 7.19 17.23
N SER A 85 2.49 7.13 18.12
CA SER A 85 2.32 8.07 19.21
C SER A 85 3.25 7.77 20.40
N ASP A 86 3.57 6.48 20.62
CA ASP A 86 4.54 6.01 21.62
C ASP A 86 5.51 4.96 21.03
N PRO A 87 6.46 5.39 20.19
CA PRO A 87 7.32 4.48 19.43
C PRO A 87 8.26 3.67 20.34
N TRP A 88 8.63 4.20 21.51
CA TRP A 88 9.54 3.53 22.43
C TRP A 88 8.84 2.39 23.18
N GLN A 89 7.62 2.61 23.67
CA GLN A 89 6.86 1.54 24.31
C GLN A 89 6.45 0.46 23.30
N ALA A 90 6.05 0.86 22.08
CA ALA A 90 5.78 -0.10 21.02
C ALA A 90 7.01 -0.99 20.73
N THR A 91 8.21 -0.40 20.65
CA THR A 91 9.45 -1.16 20.42
C THR A 91 9.79 -2.10 21.58
N LYS A 92 9.62 -1.66 22.83
CA LYS A 92 9.77 -2.56 24.00
C LYS A 92 8.79 -3.73 23.94
N LYS A 93 7.53 -3.47 23.60
CA LYS A 93 6.51 -4.51 23.45
C LYS A 93 6.91 -5.52 22.37
N LEU A 94 7.45 -5.07 21.24
CA LEU A 94 8.01 -5.97 20.23
C LEU A 94 9.10 -6.87 20.81
N LEU A 95 10.07 -6.31 21.53
CA LEU A 95 11.19 -7.08 22.11
C LEU A 95 10.73 -8.06 23.19
N GLN A 96 9.65 -7.74 23.91
CA GLN A 96 9.09 -8.61 24.95
C GLN A 96 8.20 -9.73 24.41
N THR A 97 7.40 -9.42 23.39
CA THR A 97 6.34 -10.33 22.90
C THR A 97 6.69 -11.04 21.61
N GLY A 98 7.66 -10.52 20.84
CA GLY A 98 8.06 -11.05 19.54
C GLY A 98 6.98 -10.96 18.45
N LYS A 99 5.91 -10.17 18.66
CA LYS A 99 4.77 -10.10 17.73
C LYS A 99 5.09 -9.24 16.52
N THR A 100 5.02 -9.85 15.35
CA THR A 100 5.53 -9.29 14.10
C THR A 100 4.52 -9.35 12.97
N PHE A 101 4.64 -8.39 12.06
CA PHE A 101 4.10 -8.45 10.71
C PHE A 101 5.26 -8.80 9.77
N LYS A 102 5.02 -9.68 8.80
CA LYS A 102 6.00 -10.12 7.81
C LYS A 102 5.38 -10.06 6.43
N HIS A 103 6.20 -9.74 5.44
CA HIS A 103 5.79 -9.85 4.05
C HIS A 103 6.95 -10.28 3.16
N VAL A 104 6.61 -10.95 2.06
CA VAL A 104 7.51 -11.24 0.95
C VAL A 104 6.76 -10.98 -0.34
N ALA A 105 7.46 -10.41 -1.30
CA ALA A 105 6.82 -9.92 -2.49
C ALA A 105 7.76 -10.02 -3.69
N ILE A 106 7.21 -10.37 -4.86
CA ILE A 106 7.92 -10.44 -6.12
C ILE A 106 7.34 -9.43 -7.10
N GLY A 107 8.18 -8.51 -7.55
CA GLY A 107 7.81 -7.42 -8.43
C GLY A 107 8.47 -7.54 -9.80
N TRP A 108 7.72 -7.17 -10.83
CA TRP A 108 8.22 -6.96 -12.18
C TRP A 108 7.94 -5.53 -12.61
N SER A 109 8.94 -4.88 -13.19
CA SER A 109 8.82 -3.55 -13.79
C SER A 109 9.68 -3.47 -15.06
N PRO A 110 9.18 -2.86 -16.15
CA PRO A 110 10.02 -2.54 -17.29
C PRO A 110 11.01 -1.42 -16.96
N ASP A 111 10.68 -0.56 -15.99
CA ASP A 111 11.46 0.59 -15.54
C ASP A 111 11.33 0.78 -14.01
N TRP A 112 12.35 0.32 -13.28
CA TRP A 112 12.37 0.43 -11.82
C TRP A 112 12.41 1.86 -11.27
N ASP A 113 12.79 2.84 -12.10
CA ASP A 113 12.79 4.25 -11.72
C ASP A 113 11.37 4.84 -11.82
N ASP A 114 10.51 4.33 -12.71
CA ASP A 114 9.08 4.68 -12.85
C ASP A 114 8.12 3.62 -12.27
N ARG A 115 8.61 2.78 -11.34
CA ARG A 115 7.84 1.65 -10.79
C ARG A 115 6.53 2.03 -10.10
N SER A 116 6.35 3.28 -9.65
CA SER A 116 5.07 3.71 -9.08
C SER A 116 3.94 3.74 -10.13
N ASP A 117 4.30 3.85 -11.41
CA ASP A 117 3.40 3.83 -12.56
C ASP A 117 3.55 2.57 -13.43
N GLN A 118 4.63 1.81 -13.28
CA GLN A 118 4.90 0.63 -14.09
C GLN A 118 5.39 -0.53 -13.24
N LEU A 119 4.49 -1.20 -12.53
CA LEU A 119 4.83 -2.32 -11.65
C LEU A 119 3.73 -3.36 -11.62
N VAL A 120 4.11 -4.62 -11.68
CA VAL A 120 3.27 -5.75 -11.27
C VAL A 120 3.89 -6.37 -10.03
N HIS A 121 3.13 -6.52 -8.96
CA HIS A 121 3.62 -7.01 -7.68
C HIS A 121 2.64 -8.00 -7.05
N LEU A 122 3.14 -9.16 -6.65
CA LEU A 122 2.44 -10.11 -5.79
C LEU A 122 3.11 -10.13 -4.41
N THR A 123 2.34 -9.90 -3.36
CA THR A 123 2.79 -9.88 -1.96
C THR A 123 2.06 -10.95 -1.17
N LEU A 124 2.79 -11.75 -0.42
CA LEU A 124 2.28 -12.60 0.65
C LEU A 124 2.63 -11.95 1.98
N TRP A 125 1.70 -11.96 2.92
CA TRP A 125 1.91 -11.37 4.24
C TRP A 125 1.31 -12.22 5.37
N GLN A 126 1.86 -12.05 6.57
CA GLN A 126 1.39 -12.67 7.80
C GLN A 126 1.56 -11.70 8.97
N VAL A 127 0.59 -11.65 9.87
CA VAL A 127 0.65 -10.88 11.12
C VAL A 127 0.38 -11.79 12.30
N ASP A 128 1.21 -11.68 13.34
CA ASP A 128 1.03 -12.43 14.58
C ASP A 128 -0.19 -11.92 15.36
N GLU A 129 -0.77 -12.80 16.18
CA GLU A 129 -1.88 -12.44 17.07
C GLU A 129 -1.49 -11.30 18.01
N ARG A 130 -2.38 -10.30 18.14
CA ARG A 130 -2.24 -9.15 19.02
C ARG A 130 -3.28 -9.26 20.14
N THR A 131 -2.95 -10.04 21.16
CA THR A 131 -3.86 -10.41 22.25
C THR A 131 -4.45 -9.20 22.97
N ASP A 132 -3.65 -8.17 23.27
CA ASP A 132 -4.13 -6.95 23.94
C ASP A 132 -5.16 -6.15 23.12
N ALA A 133 -5.11 -6.29 21.80
CA ALA A 133 -6.04 -5.64 20.87
C ALA A 133 -7.21 -6.57 20.48
N ALA A 134 -7.25 -7.80 21.03
CA ALA A 134 -8.18 -8.86 20.66
C ALA A 134 -8.19 -9.16 19.14
N VAL A 135 -7.03 -9.05 18.48
CA VAL A 135 -6.90 -9.34 17.05
C VAL A 135 -6.23 -10.70 16.83
N PRO A 136 -6.91 -11.68 16.20
CA PRO A 136 -6.31 -12.96 15.85
C PRO A 136 -5.14 -12.79 14.88
N SER A 137 -4.24 -13.77 14.85
CA SER A 137 -3.24 -13.86 13.77
C SER A 137 -3.93 -13.90 12.42
N GLY A 138 -3.28 -13.36 11.38
CA GLY A 138 -3.83 -13.40 10.04
C GLY A 138 -2.77 -13.52 8.97
N HIS A 139 -3.20 -13.84 7.76
CA HIS A 139 -2.36 -13.91 6.59
C HIS A 139 -3.17 -13.55 5.35
N GLY A 140 -2.46 -13.27 4.25
CA GLY A 140 -3.14 -12.96 3.01
C GLY A 140 -2.22 -12.78 1.83
N VAL A 141 -2.86 -12.45 0.73
CA VAL A 141 -2.22 -12.19 -0.55
C VAL A 141 -2.74 -10.89 -1.13
N SER A 142 -1.83 -10.12 -1.69
CA SER A 142 -2.11 -8.85 -2.33
C SER A 142 -1.44 -8.79 -3.69
N PHE A 143 -2.22 -8.46 -4.71
CA PHE A 143 -1.77 -8.25 -6.07
C PHE A 143 -2.00 -6.79 -6.44
N ALA A 144 -1.01 -6.17 -7.07
CA ALA A 144 -1.13 -4.84 -7.63
C ALA A 144 -0.45 -4.77 -8.99
N ALA A 145 -1.08 -4.07 -9.92
CA ALA A 145 -0.54 -3.76 -11.23
C ALA A 145 -0.79 -2.29 -11.56
N SER A 146 0.22 -1.61 -12.07
CA SER A 146 0.15 -0.27 -12.65
C SER A 146 0.83 -0.27 -14.01
N GLY A 147 0.32 0.56 -14.92
CA GLY A 147 0.92 0.79 -16.23
C GLY A 147 0.91 2.27 -16.59
N ARG A 148 1.77 2.63 -17.55
CA ARG A 148 1.76 3.93 -18.21
C ARG A 148 1.68 3.72 -19.72
N PHE A 149 0.69 4.36 -20.35
CA PHE A 149 0.43 4.30 -21.78
C PHE A 149 0.11 5.70 -22.28
N ASP A 150 1.12 6.38 -22.85
CA ASP A 150 1.05 7.82 -23.16
C ASP A 150 0.62 8.63 -21.92
N ALA A 151 -0.54 9.30 -21.98
CA ALA A 151 -1.10 10.07 -20.88
C ALA A 151 -1.93 9.23 -19.89
N TRP A 152 -2.15 7.94 -20.16
CA TRP A 152 -2.97 7.07 -19.31
C TRP A 152 -2.14 6.33 -18.26
N ARG A 153 -2.71 6.21 -17.06
CA ARG A 153 -2.11 5.55 -15.90
C ARG A 153 -3.08 4.54 -15.28
N PRO A 154 -3.36 3.40 -15.94
CA PRO A 154 -4.25 2.40 -15.38
C PRO A 154 -3.63 1.72 -14.16
N PHE A 155 -4.48 1.30 -13.23
CA PHE A 155 -4.10 0.45 -12.12
C PHE A 155 -5.16 -0.62 -11.84
N PHE A 156 -4.71 -1.69 -11.22
CA PHE A 156 -5.52 -2.79 -10.72
C PHE A 156 -4.94 -3.29 -9.40
N ARG A 157 -5.79 -3.60 -8.43
CA ARG A 157 -5.43 -4.24 -7.18
C ARG A 157 -6.45 -5.32 -6.85
N ALA A 158 -5.97 -6.41 -6.28
CA ALA A 158 -6.83 -7.45 -5.73
C ALA A 158 -6.19 -8.03 -4.48
N GLY A 159 -7.00 -8.51 -3.54
CA GLY A 159 -6.46 -9.28 -2.44
C GLY A 159 -7.46 -10.08 -1.66
N TYR A 160 -6.87 -10.91 -0.82
CA TYR A 160 -7.54 -11.78 0.09
C TYR A 160 -6.82 -11.73 1.43
N ALA A 161 -7.60 -11.68 2.51
CA ALA A 161 -7.13 -11.74 3.87
C ALA A 161 -7.96 -12.77 4.65
N ASP A 162 -7.26 -13.56 5.44
CA ASP A 162 -7.85 -14.34 6.52
C ASP A 162 -7.37 -13.74 7.85
N ASN A 163 -8.29 -13.11 8.59
CA ASN A 163 -8.05 -12.49 9.89
C ASN A 163 -6.98 -11.38 9.87
N GLY A 164 -6.25 -11.16 10.97
CA GLY A 164 -5.20 -10.14 11.10
C GLY A 164 -5.70 -8.72 11.39
N GLY A 165 -7.02 -8.53 11.45
CA GLY A 165 -7.66 -7.23 11.69
C GLY A 165 -7.75 -6.36 10.45
N THR A 166 -7.85 -6.95 9.26
CA THR A 166 -8.11 -6.23 8.01
C THR A 166 -9.54 -5.68 7.97
N SER A 167 -9.73 -4.56 7.30
CA SER A 167 -11.07 -4.00 7.08
C SER A 167 -11.89 -4.84 6.11
N LEU A 168 -11.24 -5.47 5.13
CA LEU A 168 -11.86 -6.37 4.15
C LEU A 168 -11.16 -7.74 4.13
N GLU A 169 -11.93 -8.80 3.89
CA GLU A 169 -11.41 -10.16 3.62
C GLU A 169 -11.16 -10.40 2.13
N ARG A 170 -11.88 -9.68 1.27
CA ARG A 170 -11.71 -9.72 -0.20
C ARG A 170 -11.90 -8.31 -0.73
N ALA A 171 -11.04 -7.89 -1.65
CA ALA A 171 -11.16 -6.60 -2.30
C ALA A 171 -10.61 -6.66 -3.72
N ILE A 172 -11.26 -5.94 -4.63
CA ILE A 172 -10.78 -5.64 -5.97
C ILE A 172 -10.96 -4.15 -6.19
N SER A 173 -9.93 -3.45 -6.66
CA SER A 173 -10.04 -2.07 -7.13
C SER A 173 -9.31 -1.88 -8.44
N PHE A 174 -9.87 -1.10 -9.34
CA PHE A 174 -9.25 -0.77 -10.62
C PHE A 174 -9.68 0.61 -11.06
N GLY A 175 -8.86 1.24 -11.89
CA GLY A 175 -9.14 2.57 -12.39
C GLY A 175 -8.04 3.06 -13.28
N THR A 176 -8.10 4.34 -13.62
CA THR A 176 -7.06 4.99 -14.39
C THR A 176 -6.98 6.47 -14.07
N GLY A 177 -5.77 7.01 -14.19
CA GLY A 177 -5.52 8.44 -14.34
C GLY A 177 -5.33 8.83 -15.81
N TYR A 178 -5.56 10.10 -16.14
CA TYR A 178 -5.25 10.70 -17.41
C TYR A 178 -4.55 12.06 -17.20
N ASP A 179 -3.30 12.14 -17.65
CA ASP A 179 -2.45 13.34 -17.58
C ASP A 179 -2.89 14.37 -18.64
N ALA A 180 -3.84 15.23 -18.28
CA ALA A 180 -4.43 16.23 -19.16
C ALA A 180 -3.58 17.50 -19.29
N ARG A 181 -3.84 18.29 -20.33
CA ARG A 181 -3.14 19.55 -20.63
C ARG A 181 -1.60 19.41 -20.67
N GLY A 182 -1.11 18.30 -21.23
CA GLY A 182 0.32 18.00 -21.31
C GLY A 182 0.94 17.70 -19.94
N GLY A 183 0.20 17.01 -19.06
CA GLY A 183 0.66 16.60 -17.72
C GLY A 183 0.50 17.66 -16.63
N LYS A 184 -0.16 18.78 -16.91
CA LYS A 184 -0.49 19.79 -15.89
C LYS A 184 -1.67 19.36 -15.05
N ASP A 185 -2.67 18.73 -15.65
CA ASP A 185 -3.86 18.27 -14.94
C ASP A 185 -3.87 16.77 -14.83
N LEU A 186 -4.67 16.28 -13.88
CA LEU A 186 -4.92 14.86 -13.71
C LEU A 186 -6.43 14.64 -13.56
N ALA A 187 -7.00 13.87 -14.47
CA ALA A 187 -8.35 13.31 -14.28
C ALA A 187 -8.22 11.85 -13.83
N GLY A 188 -9.15 11.36 -13.02
CA GLY A 188 -9.16 9.97 -12.61
C GLY A 188 -10.57 9.41 -12.45
N ILE A 189 -10.70 8.11 -12.69
CA ILE A 189 -11.91 7.33 -12.38
C ILE A 189 -11.52 5.95 -11.87
N GLY A 190 -12.16 5.51 -10.79
CA GLY A 190 -11.87 4.27 -10.11
C GLY A 190 -13.14 3.57 -9.63
N PHE A 191 -13.09 2.24 -9.61
CA PHE A 191 -14.14 1.35 -9.16
C PHE A 191 -13.55 0.35 -8.19
N ALA A 192 -14.22 0.11 -7.07
CA ALA A 192 -13.84 -0.88 -6.09
C ALA A 192 -15.03 -1.73 -5.65
N TRP A 193 -14.73 -2.99 -5.36
CA TRP A 193 -15.61 -3.93 -4.68
C TRP A 193 -14.86 -4.50 -3.48
N GLY A 194 -15.58 -4.65 -2.38
CA GLY A 194 -15.03 -5.13 -1.12
C GLY A 194 -16.02 -5.98 -0.34
N LYS A 195 -15.50 -6.94 0.43
CA LYS A 195 -16.28 -7.73 1.38
C LYS A 195 -15.62 -7.69 2.75
N ALA A 196 -16.37 -7.22 3.74
CA ALA A 196 -15.92 -7.16 5.13
C ALA A 196 -15.92 -8.57 5.78
N PRO A 197 -15.02 -8.84 6.74
CA PRO A 197 -14.99 -10.10 7.47
C PRO A 197 -16.34 -10.39 8.14
N ALA A 198 -16.82 -11.64 8.03
CA ALA A 198 -18.10 -12.11 8.57
C ALA A 198 -19.36 -11.36 8.08
N SER A 199 -19.24 -10.49 7.08
CA SER A 199 -20.37 -9.80 6.45
C SER A 199 -21.00 -10.66 5.34
N THR A 200 -22.31 -10.59 5.20
CA THR A 200 -23.03 -11.11 4.02
C THR A 200 -23.19 -10.08 2.91
N ARG A 201 -22.85 -8.82 3.19
CA ARG A 201 -22.99 -7.68 2.27
C ARG A 201 -21.68 -7.34 1.60
N ASP A 202 -21.81 -6.85 0.37
CA ASP A 202 -20.72 -6.31 -0.41
C ASP A 202 -20.75 -4.78 -0.37
N GLN A 203 -19.56 -4.18 -0.45
CA GLN A 203 -19.37 -2.75 -0.60
C GLN A 203 -18.89 -2.46 -2.01
N TYR A 204 -19.49 -1.45 -2.65
CA TYR A 204 -19.07 -0.94 -3.94
C TYR A 204 -18.74 0.55 -3.80
N THR A 205 -17.63 0.96 -4.39
CA THR A 205 -17.17 2.36 -4.36
C THR A 205 -16.82 2.81 -5.77
N VAL A 206 -17.25 4.02 -6.13
CA VAL A 206 -16.84 4.69 -7.36
C VAL A 206 -16.36 6.10 -7.01
N GLU A 207 -15.15 6.44 -7.45
CA GLU A 207 -14.63 7.80 -7.35
C GLU A 207 -14.24 8.31 -8.72
N ALA A 208 -14.63 9.55 -9.02
CA ALA A 208 -14.09 10.31 -10.14
C ALA A 208 -13.59 11.67 -9.66
N PHE A 209 -12.44 12.10 -10.18
CA PHE A 209 -11.87 13.39 -9.82
C PHE A 209 -11.26 14.12 -11.02
N TYR A 210 -11.10 15.43 -10.86
CA TYR A 210 -10.26 16.27 -11.72
C TYR A 210 -9.41 17.20 -10.86
N ARG A 211 -8.09 17.12 -11.04
CA ARG A 211 -7.11 18.04 -10.46
C ARG A 211 -6.71 19.06 -11.52
N TYR A 212 -7.01 20.31 -11.23
CA TYR A 212 -6.56 21.45 -12.02
C TYR A 212 -5.32 22.08 -11.40
N GLU A 213 -4.20 22.10 -12.12
CA GLU A 213 -2.98 22.76 -11.69
C GLU A 213 -2.89 24.16 -12.33
N GLY A 214 -3.30 25.16 -11.55
CA GLY A 214 -3.14 26.59 -11.83
C GLY A 214 -2.26 27.28 -10.77
N ASN A 215 -2.48 28.56 -10.46
CA ASN A 215 -1.73 29.25 -9.40
C ASN A 215 -2.00 28.70 -7.98
N ARG A 216 -3.05 27.89 -7.81
CA ARG A 216 -3.32 27.04 -6.63
C ARG A 216 -3.93 25.73 -7.12
N PRO A 217 -3.49 24.56 -6.61
CA PRO A 217 -4.12 23.29 -6.96
C PRO A 217 -5.53 23.22 -6.38
N VAL A 218 -6.48 22.76 -7.19
CA VAL A 218 -7.86 22.46 -6.78
C VAL A 218 -8.17 21.02 -7.20
N VAL A 219 -8.67 20.21 -6.27
CA VAL A 219 -9.16 18.86 -6.51
C VAL A 219 -10.65 18.84 -6.22
N THR A 220 -11.45 18.38 -7.19
CA THR A 220 -12.87 18.08 -6.98
C THR A 220 -13.06 16.58 -7.19
N ALA A 221 -13.59 15.89 -6.19
CA ALA A 221 -13.91 14.47 -6.24
C ALA A 221 -15.42 14.26 -6.02
N ILE A 222 -16.00 13.31 -6.76
CA ILE A 222 -17.33 12.77 -6.51
C ILE A 222 -17.14 11.32 -6.11
N ASP A 223 -17.59 10.96 -4.92
CA ASP A 223 -17.49 9.62 -4.35
C ASP A 223 -18.88 9.09 -4.00
N GLN A 224 -19.15 7.84 -4.35
CA GLN A 224 -20.34 7.12 -3.95
C GLN A 224 -19.95 5.73 -3.46
N ALA A 225 -20.20 5.46 -2.18
CA ALA A 225 -20.15 4.13 -1.58
C ALA A 225 -21.58 3.60 -1.40
N ALA A 226 -21.82 2.37 -1.87
CA ALA A 226 -23.09 1.67 -1.74
C ALA A 226 -22.89 0.28 -1.14
N TRP A 227 -23.90 -0.18 -0.41
CA TRP A 227 -23.96 -1.52 0.18
C TRP A 227 -25.03 -2.32 -0.54
N ALA A 228 -24.70 -3.54 -0.97
CA ALA A 228 -25.64 -4.49 -1.55
C ALA A 228 -25.80 -5.72 -0.65
#